data_AF-A0A5B7CK33-F1
#
_entry.id   AF-A0A5B7CK33-F1
#
_cell.length_a   1.000
_cell.length_b   1.000
_cell.length_c   1.000
_cell.angle_alpha   90.00
_cell.angle_beta   90.00
_cell.angle_gamma   90.00
#
_symmetry.space_group_name_H-M   'P 1'
#
loop_
_entity.id
_entity.type
_entity.pdbx_description
1 polymer ?
#
loop_
_entity_poly.entity_id
_entity_poly.type
_entity_poly.pdbx_seq_one_letter_code
_entity_poly.pdbx_strand_id
1 'polypeptide(L)' 'MMLREENLNRTTRSHSKKIAKGICLKDVKKYSFPQRCVEVWNGLSEEVVSARSVHSFKGKLDVCRYGDGATRV' A
#
# COMPACT_ATOMS: atom_id res chain seq x y z
N MET A 1 -26.86 5.55 -1.05
CA MET A 1 -26.14 4.36 -1.57
C MET A 1 -25.19 3.91 -0.48
N MET A 2 -25.53 2.84 0.25
CA MET A 2 -24.76 2.40 1.43
C MET A 2 -23.33 2.01 1.04
N LEU A 3 -22.34 2.61 1.69
CA LEU A 3 -20.96 2.13 1.68
C LEU A 3 -20.96 0.81 2.45
N ARG A 4 -21.07 -0.32 1.73
CA ARG A 4 -20.80 -1.63 2.33
C ARG A 4 -19.32 -1.71 2.67
N GLU A 5 -19.06 -1.44 3.94
CA GLU A 5 -17.80 -1.59 4.62
C GLU A 5 -17.69 -3.05 5.08
N GLU A 6 -17.30 -3.96 4.18
CA GLU A 6 -17.03 -5.35 4.56
C GLU A 6 -15.86 -5.94 3.75
N ASN A 7 -14.68 -5.94 4.37
CA ASN A 7 -13.93 -7.17 4.63
C ASN A 7 -12.84 -6.88 5.67
N LEU A 8 -13.28 -6.93 6.93
CA LEU A 8 -12.46 -6.87 8.13
C LEU A 8 -11.57 -8.15 8.21
N ASN A 9 -10.25 -7.96 8.23
CA ASN A 9 -9.28 -8.75 8.98
C ASN A 9 -9.42 -10.29 9.03
N ARG A 10 -9.35 -11.01 7.90
CA ARG A 10 -9.13 -12.48 7.91
C ARG A 10 -7.88 -12.94 7.16
N THR A 11 -6.76 -12.24 7.31
CA THR A 11 -5.48 -12.74 6.78
C THR A 11 -4.37 -12.59 7.80
N THR A 12 -3.96 -13.71 8.39
CA THR A 12 -2.74 -13.86 9.22
C THR A 12 -1.44 -13.73 8.41
N ARG A 13 -1.53 -13.38 7.11
CA ARG A 13 -0.41 -13.33 6.16
C ARG A 13 -0.05 -11.92 5.71
N SER A 14 -0.55 -10.88 6.36
CA SER A 14 -0.31 -9.48 5.97
C SER A 14 -0.13 -8.56 7.17
N HIS A 15 0.54 -7.43 6.97
CA HIS A 15 0.82 -6.46 8.03
C HIS A 15 -0.44 -5.71 8.50
N SER A 16 -0.40 -5.20 9.73
CA SER A 16 -1.56 -4.58 10.40
C SER A 16 -2.04 -3.27 9.77
N LYS A 17 -1.21 -2.65 8.91
CA LYS A 17 -1.43 -1.32 8.32
C LYS A 17 -2.04 -1.32 6.91
N LYS A 18 -2.63 -2.45 6.49
CA LYS A 18 -3.31 -2.52 5.19
C LYS A 18 -4.60 -1.72 5.16
N ILE A 19 -4.92 -1.15 4.00
CA ILE A 19 -6.15 -0.43 3.72
C ILE A 19 -7.10 -1.37 2.97
N ALA A 20 -8.38 -1.34 3.35
CA ALA A 20 -9.41 -2.12 2.68
C ALA A 20 -9.57 -1.67 1.22
N LYS A 21 -9.54 -2.63 0.29
CA LYS A 21 -9.78 -2.36 -1.13
C LYS A 21 -11.25 -2.63 -1.46
N GLY A 22 -11.94 -1.62 -1.97
CA GLY A 22 -13.33 -1.75 -2.40
C GLY A 22 -13.48 -2.65 -3.63
N ILE A 23 -14.53 -3.46 -3.65
CA ILE A 23 -14.87 -4.27 -4.82
C ILE A 23 -15.28 -3.35 -5.98
N CYS A 24 -14.69 -3.58 -7.15
CA CYS A 24 -14.95 -2.82 -8.36
C CYS A 24 -15.49 -3.75 -9.45
N LEU A 25 -16.73 -3.52 -9.87
CA LEU A 25 -17.38 -4.32 -10.92
C LEU A 25 -17.04 -3.83 -12.34
N LYS A 26 -16.68 -2.56 -12.48
CA LYS A 26 -16.34 -1.94 -13.77
C LYS A 26 -14.85 -1.69 -13.84
N ASP A 27 -14.24 -1.95 -15.00
CA ASP A 27 -12.81 -1.70 -15.23
C ASP A 27 -12.43 -0.24 -15.04
N VAL A 28 -13.28 0.71 -15.44
CA VAL A 28 -13.07 2.14 -15.21
C VAL A 28 -12.84 2.45 -13.72
N LYS A 29 -13.61 1.81 -12.84
CA LYS A 29 -13.45 1.98 -11.39
C LYS A 29 -12.23 1.21 -10.88
N LYS A 30 -12.01 -0.01 -11.38
CA LYS A 30 -10.89 -0.87 -10.99
C LYS A 30 -9.52 -0.22 -11.26
N TYR A 31 -9.34 0.42 -12.40
CA TYR A 31 -8.10 1.09 -12.80
C TYR A 31 -8.05 2.58 -12.40
N SER A 32 -9.06 3.07 -11.67
CA SER A 32 -9.07 4.42 -11.14
C SER A 32 -7.90 4.67 -10.20
N PHE A 33 -7.47 5.92 -10.13
CA PHE A 33 -6.34 6.32 -9.28
C PHE A 33 -6.49 5.88 -7.81
N PRO A 34 -7.65 6.07 -7.14
CA PRO A 34 -7.79 5.63 -5.75
C PRO A 34 -7.59 4.13 -5.56
N GLN A 35 -8.08 3.29 -6.50
CA GLN A 35 -7.94 1.84 -6.41
C GLN A 35 -6.48 1.40 -6.59
N ARG A 36 -5.76 2.01 -7.53
CA ARG A 36 -4.31 1.74 -7.73
C ARG A 36 -3.48 2.17 -6.53
N CYS A 37 -3.80 3.29 -5.89
CA CYS A 37 -3.10 3.74 -4.69
C CYS A 37 -3.23 2.75 -3.52
N VAL A 38 -4.42 2.15 -3.33
CA VAL A 38 -4.62 1.12 -2.29
C VAL A 38 -3.78 -0.13 -2.56
N GLU A 39 -3.68 -0.55 -3.82
CA GLU A 39 -2.81 -1.68 -4.20
C GLU A 39 -1.34 -1.38 -3.89
N VAL A 40 -0.87 -0.20 -4.27
CA VAL A 40 0.51 0.23 -4.00
C VAL A 40 0.78 0.27 -2.50
N TRP A 41 -0.12 0.85 -1.70
CA TRP A 41 0.00 0.93 -0.25
C TRP A 41 0.09 -0.45 0.39
N ASN A 42 -0.80 -1.37 0.00
CA ASN A 42 -0.85 -2.73 0.56
C ASN A 42 0.32 -3.63 0.12
N GLY A 43 1.10 -3.20 -0.88
CA GLY A 43 2.34 -3.85 -1.28
C GLY A 43 3.57 -3.38 -0.49
N LEU A 44 3.46 -2.30 0.29
CA LEU A 44 4.58 -1.81 1.10
C LEU A 44 4.77 -2.68 2.36
N SER A 45 5.99 -2.71 2.88
CA SER A 45 6.25 -3.37 4.17
C SER A 45 5.71 -2.53 5.34
N GLU A 46 5.42 -3.20 6.46
CA GLU A 46 4.97 -2.49 7.67
C GLU A 46 5.99 -1.47 8.18
N GLU A 47 7.28 -1.75 7.95
CA GLU A 47 8.38 -0.90 8.37
C GLU A 47 8.43 0.43 7.59
N VAL A 48 8.11 0.38 6.29
CA VAL A 48 7.97 1.58 5.44
C VAL A 48 6.75 2.36 5.88
N VAL A 49 5.60 1.68 6.00
CA VAL A 49 4.31 2.31 6.34
C VAL A 49 4.31 2.92 7.74
N SER A 50 5.05 2.34 8.69
CA SER A 50 5.13 2.80 10.08
C SER A 50 6.24 3.84 10.32
N ALA A 51 6.82 4.42 9.27
CA ALA A 51 7.82 5.48 9.41
C ALA A 51 7.24 6.69 10.16
N ARG A 52 8.01 7.23 11.11
CA ARG A 52 7.55 8.32 12.00
C ARG A 52 7.50 9.69 11.32
N SER A 53 8.19 9.87 10.20
CA SER A 53 8.26 11.13 9.46
C SER A 53 8.17 10.89 7.97
N VAL A 54 7.71 11.91 7.23
CA VAL A 54 7.63 11.87 5.76
C VAL A 54 9.02 11.66 5.14
N HIS A 55 10.06 12.24 5.73
CA HIS A 55 11.43 12.06 5.26
C HIS A 55 11.89 10.60 5.40
N SER A 56 11.65 9.99 6.56
CA SER A 56 11.96 8.58 6.79
C SER A 56 11.14 7.66 5.88
N PHE A 57 9.86 7.98 5.67
CA PHE A 57 9.00 7.24 4.75
C PHE A 57 9.56 7.24 3.33
N LYS A 58 9.95 8.42 2.81
CA LYS A 58 10.55 8.56 1.47
C LYS A 58 11.81 7.71 1.34
N GLY A 59 12.75 7.84 2.28
CA GLY A 59 13.99 7.07 2.25
C GLY A 59 13.76 5.55 2.25
N LYS A 60 12.86 5.06 3.11
CA LYS A 60 12.52 3.62 3.13
C LYS A 60 11.79 3.16 1.87
N LEU A 61 10.92 4.00 1.32
CA LEU A 61 10.19 3.71 0.08
C LEU A 61 11.15 3.60 -1.11
N ASP A 62 12.12 4.50 -1.20
CA ASP A 62 13.13 4.50 -2.27
C ASP A 62 14.00 3.25 -2.20
N VAL A 63 14.46 2.88 -1.00
CA VAL A 63 15.20 1.62 -0.75
C VAL A 63 14.37 0.40 -1.17
N CYS A 64 13.10 0.32 -0.76
CA CYS A 64 12.23 -0.82 -1.14
C CYS A 64 11.99 -0.94 -2.64
N ARG A 65 12.08 0.16 -3.40
CA ARG A 65 11.77 0.17 -4.85
C ARG A 65 12.98 0.02 -5.75
N TYR A 66 14.12 0.57 -5.34
CA TYR A 66 15.30 0.66 -6.19
C TYR A 66 16.52 -0.09 -5.62
N GLY A 67 16.41 -0.62 -4.39
CA GLY A 67 17.51 -1.22 -3.66
C GLY A 67 18.39 -0.16 -2.98
N ASP A 68 19.26 -0.60 -2.07
CA ASP A 68 20.30 0.25 -1.51
C ASP A 68 21.22 0.65 -2.67
N GLY A 69 21.23 1.91 -3.09
CA GLY A 69 22.11 2.42 -4.15
C GLY A 69 23.62 2.30 -3.85
N ALA A 70 24.03 1.46 -2.89
CA ALA A 70 25.38 1.18 -2.43
C ALA A 70 26.23 0.32 -3.40
N THR A 71 25.83 0.21 -4.66
CA THR A 71 26.67 -0.34 -5.74
C THR A 71 26.52 0.50 -7.01
N ARG A 72 27.08 1.70 -6.99
CA ARG A 72 27.65 2.31 -8.20
C ARG A 72 29.04 2.84 -7.81
N VAL A 73 30.03 2.24 -8.47
CA VAL A 73 31.49 2.39 -8.34
C VAL A 73 31.93 3.85 -8.37
#